data_AF-A0A969GHM6-F1
#
_entry.id   AF-A0A969GHM6-F1
#
_cell.length_a   1.000
_cell.length_b   1.000
_cell.length_c   1.000
_cell.angle_alpha   90.00
_cell.angle_beta   90.00
_cell.angle_gamma   90.00
#
_symmetry.space_group_name_H-M   'P 1'
#
loop_
_entity.id
_entity.type
_entity.pdbx_description
1 polymer ?
#
loop_
_entity_poly.entity_id
_entity_poly.type
_entity_poly.pdbx_seq_one_letter_code
_entity_poly.pdbx_strand_id
1 'polypeptide(L)'
;TDPDTEWDRPLLMESTRYNFGEYTNVGCGEAENGLPWWVSLRTGNYKYIRWLVPGEIEEMYDLENDPEELENLALKSEHHPLLAKFRQGTIDELRRTDAGMVDNLPPVLLLTEQQLLGGV
;
A
#
# COMPACT_ATOMS: atom_id res chain seq x y z
N THR A 1 24.08 -9.67 13.72
CA THR A 1 23.26 -8.72 12.97
C THR A 1 23.88 -7.36 13.14
N ASP A 2 24.33 -6.75 12.06
CA ASP A 2 24.94 -5.41 12.07
C ASP A 2 23.82 -4.39 11.81
N PRO A 3 23.51 -3.48 12.76
CA PRO A 3 22.45 -2.49 12.60
C PRO A 3 22.76 -1.43 11.53
N ASP A 4 24.02 -1.29 11.11
CA ASP A 4 24.46 -0.28 10.15
C ASP A 4 24.47 -0.82 8.70
N THR A 5 24.09 -2.08 8.48
CA THR A 5 23.98 -2.66 7.14
C THR A 5 22.87 -1.97 6.33
N GLU A 6 23.21 -1.50 5.12
CA GLU A 6 22.21 -0.97 4.18
C GLU A 6 21.15 -2.02 3.85
N TRP A 7 19.89 -1.66 4.04
CA TRP A 7 18.76 -2.53 3.75
C TRP A 7 18.37 -2.43 2.27
N ASP A 8 18.61 -3.51 1.52
CA ASP A 8 18.49 -3.55 0.05
C ASP A 8 17.17 -4.14 -0.46
N ARG A 9 16.23 -4.44 0.45
CA ARG A 9 14.96 -5.10 0.12
C ARG A 9 13.75 -4.25 0.50
N PRO A 10 12.59 -4.46 -0.14
CA PRO A 10 11.35 -3.88 0.35
C PRO A 10 11.01 -4.36 1.77
N LEU A 11 10.37 -3.50 2.55
CA LEU A 11 9.71 -3.87 3.81
C LEU A 11 8.20 -3.87 3.55
N LEU A 12 7.58 -5.05 3.62
CA LEU A 12 6.13 -5.21 3.58
C LEU A 12 5.58 -5.28 5.01
N MET A 13 4.50 -4.56 5.28
CA MET A 13 3.76 -4.64 6.55
C MET A 13 2.27 -4.74 6.27
N GLU A 14 1.63 -5.77 6.83
CA GLU A 14 0.19 -5.98 6.80
C GLU A 14 -0.50 -5.57 8.11
N SER A 15 -1.73 -5.08 7.99
CA SER A 15 -2.62 -4.84 9.11
C SER A 15 -3.94 -5.59 8.89
N THR A 16 -3.93 -6.89 9.14
CA THR A 16 -5.11 -7.78 9.13
C THR A 16 -5.62 -8.12 10.54
N ARG A 17 -4.91 -7.63 11.56
CA ARG A 17 -5.15 -7.82 13.00
C ARG A 17 -5.31 -9.29 13.39
N TYR A 18 -6.48 -9.73 13.88
CA TYR A 18 -6.70 -11.10 14.37
C TYR A 18 -6.99 -12.12 13.26
N ASN A 19 -6.87 -11.73 11.99
CA ASN A 19 -7.03 -12.63 10.85
C ASN A 19 -5.65 -13.02 10.32
N PHE A 20 -5.40 -14.33 10.30
CA PHE A 20 -4.11 -14.91 9.96
C PHE A 20 -4.27 -16.06 8.95
N GLY A 21 -3.21 -16.33 8.20
CA GLY A 21 -3.19 -17.44 7.24
C GLY A 21 -4.34 -17.37 6.25
N GLU A 22 -5.03 -18.50 6.03
CA GLU A 22 -6.11 -18.61 5.05
C GLU A 22 -7.30 -17.67 5.29
N TYR A 23 -7.51 -17.19 6.53
CA TYR A 23 -8.55 -16.21 6.83
C TYR A 23 -8.32 -14.87 6.15
N THR A 24 -7.09 -14.58 5.71
CA THR A 24 -6.78 -13.37 4.95
C THR A 24 -7.00 -13.51 3.45
N ASN A 25 -7.22 -14.74 2.94
CA ASN A 25 -7.34 -15.01 1.50
C ASN A 25 -8.52 -14.29 0.85
N VAL A 26 -9.50 -13.86 1.62
CA VAL A 26 -10.64 -13.04 1.15
C VAL A 26 -10.22 -11.69 0.57
N GLY A 27 -9.00 -11.22 0.84
CA GLY A 27 -8.41 -10.03 0.21
C GLY A 27 -8.90 -8.69 0.74
N CYS A 28 -10.00 -8.67 1.49
CA CYS A 28 -10.53 -7.49 2.18
C CYS A 28 -11.15 -7.88 3.52
N GLY A 29 -11.19 -6.95 4.46
CA GLY A 29 -11.81 -7.16 5.77
C GLY A 29 -11.61 -5.97 6.69
N GLU A 30 -12.12 -6.13 7.91
CA GLU A 30 -12.00 -5.12 8.96
C GLU A 30 -11.26 -5.70 10.16
N ALA A 31 -10.48 -4.85 10.80
CA ALA A 31 -9.89 -5.04 12.11
C ALA A 31 -10.87 -4.56 13.20
N GLU A 32 -10.54 -4.81 14.47
CA GLU A 32 -11.33 -4.33 15.62
C GLU A 32 -11.57 -2.81 15.52
N ASN A 33 -12.78 -2.39 15.91
CA ASN A 33 -13.31 -1.02 15.79
C ASN A 33 -13.64 -0.57 14.36
N GLY A 34 -13.74 -1.49 13.39
CA GLY A 34 -14.17 -1.18 12.02
C GLY A 34 -13.07 -0.55 11.17
N LEU A 35 -11.80 -0.65 11.59
CA LEU A 35 -10.67 -0.18 10.79
C LEU A 35 -10.45 -1.14 9.63
N PRO A 36 -10.51 -0.70 8.36
CA PRO A 36 -10.26 -1.61 7.24
C PRO A 36 -8.83 -2.14 7.25
N TRP A 37 -8.64 -3.33 6.69
CA TRP A 37 -7.30 -3.85 6.48
C TRP A 37 -6.52 -2.99 5.48
N TRP A 38 -5.21 -2.98 5.63
CA TRP A 38 -4.29 -2.36 4.68
C TRP A 38 -2.98 -3.12 4.64
N VAL A 39 -2.24 -2.94 3.55
CA VAL A 39 -0.86 -3.36 3.42
C VAL A 39 -0.02 -2.14 3.04
N SER A 40 1.23 -2.12 3.49
CA SER A 40 2.18 -1.08 3.12
C SER A 40 3.48 -1.68 2.65
N LEU A 41 4.11 -1.00 1.69
CA LEU A 41 5.43 -1.34 1.17
C LEU A 41 6.34 -0.13 1.29
N ARG A 42 7.48 -0.29 1.96
CA ARG A 42 8.54 0.71 1.99
C ARG A 42 9.72 0.21 1.16
N THR A 43 10.21 1.04 0.25
CA THR A 43 11.42 0.75 -0.55
C THR A 43 12.16 2.05 -0.82
N GLY A 44 13.44 2.13 -0.44
CA GLY A 44 14.18 3.38 -0.45
C GLY A 44 13.49 4.45 0.40
N ASN A 45 13.33 5.65 -0.19
CA ASN A 45 12.73 6.80 0.48
C ASN A 45 11.19 6.82 0.39
N TYR A 46 10.56 5.89 -0.33
CA TYR A 46 9.13 5.93 -0.55
C TYR A 46 8.39 4.87 0.28
N LYS A 47 7.19 5.26 0.72
CA LYS A 47 6.21 4.36 1.34
C LYS A 47 4.95 4.38 0.51
N TYR A 48 4.41 3.19 0.26
CA TYR A 48 3.13 2.98 -0.38
C TYR A 48 2.19 2.31 0.60
N ILE A 49 0.91 2.70 0.61
CA ILE A 49 -0.15 2.07 1.39
C ILE A 49 -1.31 1.74 0.46
N ARG A 50 -1.79 0.51 0.57
CA ARG A 50 -2.98 0.02 -0.10
C ARG A 50 -4.03 -0.38 0.93
N TRP A 51 -5.13 0.35 0.93
CA TRP A 51 -6.34 -0.06 1.62
C TRP A 51 -6.93 -1.30 0.94
N LEU A 52 -7.30 -2.28 1.75
CA LEU A 52 -7.98 -3.48 1.28
C LEU A 52 -9.50 -3.26 1.32
N VAL A 53 -9.94 -2.18 0.66
CA VAL A 53 -11.33 -1.75 0.53
C VAL A 53 -11.64 -1.54 -0.95
N PRO A 54 -12.73 -2.14 -1.50
CA PRO A 54 -13.10 -1.95 -2.89
C PRO A 54 -13.36 -0.47 -3.23
N GLY A 55 -12.63 0.05 -4.22
CA GLY A 55 -12.81 1.41 -4.71
C GLY A 55 -12.18 2.49 -3.84
N GLU A 56 -11.32 2.13 -2.89
CA GLU A 56 -10.55 3.11 -2.12
C GLU A 56 -9.34 3.60 -2.92
N ILE A 57 -8.91 4.83 -2.63
CA ILE A 57 -7.67 5.37 -3.19
C ILE A 57 -6.45 4.70 -2.56
N GLU A 58 -5.31 4.80 -3.24
CA GLU A 58 -4.02 4.39 -2.68
C GLU A 58 -3.29 5.59 -2.09
N GLU A 59 -2.29 5.33 -1.26
CA GLU A 59 -1.43 6.36 -0.72
C GLU A 59 0.03 6.10 -1.09
N MET A 60 0.76 7.17 -1.39
CA MET A 60 2.21 7.10 -1.57
C MET A 60 2.89 8.37 -1.07
N TYR A 61 3.97 8.20 -0.31
CA TYR A 61 4.68 9.28 0.37
C TYR A 61 6.17 9.20 0.09
N ASP A 62 6.81 10.35 -0.05
CA ASP A 62 8.27 10.51 -0.09
C ASP A 62 8.76 10.84 1.33
N LEU A 63 9.28 9.86 2.04
CA LEU A 63 9.71 10.00 3.43
C LEU A 63 10.97 10.86 3.62
N GLU A 64 11.71 11.17 2.54
CA GLU A 64 12.87 12.06 2.61
C GLU A 64 12.42 13.52 2.63
N ASN A 65 11.46 13.86 1.75
CA ASN A 65 10.97 15.24 1.60
C ASN A 65 9.71 15.53 2.45
N ASP A 66 8.96 14.49 2.80
CA ASP A 66 7.71 14.51 3.57
C ASP A 66 7.71 13.41 4.66
N PRO A 67 8.54 13.56 5.71
CA PRO A 67 8.63 12.58 6.79
C PRO A 67 7.36 12.48 7.65
N GLU A 68 6.46 13.46 7.55
CA GLU A 68 5.19 13.50 8.28
C GLU A 68 4.02 12.88 7.47
N GLU A 69 4.28 12.40 6.24
CA GLU A 69 3.31 11.73 5.38
C GLU A 69 2.06 12.58 5.09
N LEU A 70 2.26 13.88 4.86
CA LEU A 70 1.19 14.86 4.68
C LEU A 70 0.71 14.96 3.23
N GLU A 71 1.57 14.65 2.26
CA GLU A 71 1.28 14.82 0.83
C GLU A 71 1.15 13.47 0.12
N ASN A 72 -0.08 13.07 -0.19
CA ASN A 72 -0.32 11.84 -0.93
C ASN A 72 0.02 12.00 -2.43
N LEU A 73 1.19 11.50 -2.83
CA LEU A 73 1.68 11.50 -4.20
C LEU A 73 0.86 10.58 -5.13
N ALA A 74 0.07 9.64 -4.62
CA ALA A 74 -0.77 8.78 -5.46
C ALA A 74 -1.86 9.58 -6.21
N LEU A 75 -2.19 10.79 -5.74
CA LEU A 75 -3.13 11.71 -6.37
C LEU A 75 -2.49 12.61 -7.43
N LYS A 76 -1.16 12.51 -7.60
CA LYS A 76 -0.40 13.31 -8.57
C LYS A 76 -0.09 12.46 -9.79
N SER A 77 -0.65 12.86 -10.93
CA SER A 77 -0.57 12.08 -12.18
C SER A 77 0.86 11.78 -12.62
N GLU A 78 1.80 12.69 -12.36
CA GLU A 78 3.22 12.56 -12.64
C GLU A 78 3.90 11.44 -11.82
N HIS A 79 3.33 11.06 -10.67
CA HIS A 79 3.82 9.97 -9.83
C HIS A 79 3.14 8.62 -10.13
N HIS A 80 2.12 8.56 -11.00
CA HIS A 80 1.45 7.31 -11.34
C HIS A 80 2.39 6.20 -11.89
N PRO A 81 3.44 6.50 -12.69
CA PRO A 81 4.42 5.47 -13.08
C PRO A 81 5.19 4.88 -11.90
N LEU A 82 5.46 5.68 -10.85
CA LEU A 82 6.07 5.21 -9.62
C LEU A 82 5.06 4.39 -8.80
N LEU A 83 3.81 4.85 -8.72
CA LEU A 83 2.72 4.17 -8.02
C LEU A 83 2.51 2.75 -8.57
N ALA A 84 2.52 2.61 -9.89
CA ALA A 84 2.42 1.31 -10.56
C ALA A 84 3.57 0.36 -10.18
N LYS A 85 4.80 0.87 -10.03
CA LYS A 85 5.95 0.06 -9.57
C LYS A 85 5.76 -0.41 -8.14
N PHE A 86 5.31 0.46 -7.24
CA PHE A 86 5.05 0.09 -5.84
C PHE A 86 3.88 -0.89 -5.70
N ARG A 87 2.83 -0.72 -6.51
CA ARG A 87 1.72 -1.68 -6.58
C ARG A 87 2.22 -3.06 -7.01
N GLN A 88 3.05 -3.11 -8.06
CA GLN A 88 3.63 -4.38 -8.51
C GLN A 88 4.56 -4.98 -7.45
N GLY A 89 5.44 -4.18 -6.83
CA GLY A 89 6.32 -4.65 -5.75
C GLY A 89 5.55 -5.19 -4.55
N THR A 90 4.39 -4.62 -4.24
CA THR A 90 3.50 -5.12 -3.18
C THR A 90 2.94 -6.50 -3.54
N ILE A 91 2.47 -6.67 -4.78
CA ILE A 91 2.00 -7.97 -5.29
C ILE A 91 3.12 -9.00 -5.26
N ASP A 92 4.33 -8.61 -5.66
CA ASP A 92 5.49 -9.49 -5.69
C ASP A 92 5.89 -9.94 -4.29
N GLU A 93 5.92 -9.03 -3.31
CA GLU A 93 6.22 -9.37 -1.91
C GLU A 93 5.13 -10.23 -1.27
N LEU A 94 3.85 -9.95 -1.52
CA LEU A 94 2.75 -10.80 -1.05
C LEU A 94 2.84 -12.21 -1.63
N ARG A 95 3.20 -12.36 -2.91
CA ARG A 95 3.45 -13.68 -3.51
C ARG A 95 4.69 -14.35 -2.92
N ARG A 96 5.77 -13.61 -2.70
CA ARG A 96 7.02 -14.13 -2.13
C ARG A 96 6.83 -14.68 -0.73
N THR A 97 5.87 -14.15 0.03
CA THR A 97 5.53 -14.58 1.39
C THR A 97 4.32 -15.52 1.46
N ASP A 98 3.84 -16.04 0.32
CA ASP A 98 2.68 -16.93 0.22
C ASP A 98 1.39 -16.34 0.86
N ALA A 99 1.25 -15.01 0.83
CA ALA A 99 0.06 -14.34 1.34
C ALA A 99 -1.11 -14.52 0.36
N GLY A 100 -2.01 -15.45 0.65
CA GLY A 100 -3.12 -15.82 -0.24
C GLY A 100 -4.13 -14.70 -0.52
N MET A 101 -4.09 -13.58 0.21
CA MET A 101 -4.86 -12.36 -0.11
C MET A 101 -4.53 -11.81 -1.50
N VAL A 102 -3.33 -12.10 -2.02
CA VAL A 102 -2.84 -11.54 -3.29
C VAL A 102 -3.72 -11.87 -4.49
N ASP A 103 -4.42 -13.00 -4.44
CA ASP A 103 -5.31 -13.45 -5.52
C ASP A 103 -6.70 -12.78 -5.47
N ASN A 104 -7.01 -12.08 -4.37
CA ASN A 104 -8.32 -11.46 -4.14
C ASN A 104 -8.20 -9.98 -3.73
N LEU A 105 -7.09 -9.31 -4.03
CA LEU A 105 -6.91 -7.90 -3.69
C LEU A 105 -8.02 -7.04 -4.34
N PRO A 106 -8.70 -6.17 -3.56
CA PRO A 106 -9.82 -5.42 -4.06
C PRO A 106 -9.39 -4.39 -5.12
N PRO A 107 -10.31 -4.00 -6.03
CA PRO A 107 -10.02 -2.97 -7.02
C PRO A 107 -9.71 -1.64 -6.33
N VAL A 108 -8.75 -0.91 -6.85
CA VAL A 108 -8.36 0.43 -6.37
C VAL A 108 -8.99 1.52 -7.23
N LEU A 109 -9.26 2.67 -6.64
CA LEU A 109 -9.71 3.85 -7.35
C LEU A 109 -8.52 4.75 -7.70
N LEU A 110 -8.33 5.02 -8.99
CA LEU A 110 -7.31 5.93 -9.47
C LEU A 110 -7.93 7.31 -9.71
N LEU A 111 -7.46 8.32 -8.98
CA LEU A 111 -7.90 9.70 -9.10
C LEU A 111 -6.71 10.64 -9.05
N THR A 112 -6.85 11.79 -9.71
CA THR A 112 -5.99 12.95 -9.48
C THR A 112 -6.59 13.88 -8.44
N GLU A 113 -5.78 14.75 -7.84
CA GLU A 113 -6.24 15.81 -6.94
C GLU A 113 -7.35 16.66 -7.57
N GLN A 114 -7.21 16.99 -8.86
CA GLN A 114 -8.22 17.75 -9.60
C GLN A 114 -9.56 17.00 -9.65
N GLN A 115 -9.54 15.69 -9.88
CA GLN A 115 -10.75 14.88 -9.93
C GLN A 115 -11.44 14.77 -8.56
N LEU A 116 -10.67 14.73 -7.47
CA LEU A 116 -11.23 14.77 -6.10
C LEU A 116 -11.93 16.09 -5.79
N LEU A 117 -11.39 17.21 -6.30
CA LEU A 117 -11.97 18.54 -6.10
C LEU A 117 -13.14 18.83 -7.05
N GLY A 118 -13.59 17.85 -7.85
CA GLY A 118 -14.68 18.00 -8.82
C GLY A 118 -14.25 18.68 -10.12
N GLY A 119 -12.95 18.78 -10.38
CA GLY A 119 -12.40 19.16 -11.68
C GLY A 119 -12.57 18.04 -12.71
N VAL A 120 -12.90 18.43 -13.95
CA VAL A 120 -13.05 17.52 -15.10
C VAL A 120 -11.69 17.18 -15.70
#